data_AF-A0A7J2IWX8-F1
#
_entry.id   AF-A0A7J2IWX8-F1
#
_cell.length_a   1.000
_cell.length_b   1.000
_cell.length_c   1.000
_cell.angle_alpha   90.00
_cell.angle_beta   90.00
_cell.angle_gamma   90.00
#
_symmetry.space_group_name_H-M   'P 1'
#
loop_
_entity.id
_entity.type
_entity.pdbx_description
1 polymer ?
#
loop_
_entity_poly.entity_id
_entity_poly.type
_entity_poly.pdbx_seq_one_letter_code
_entity_poly.pdbx_strand_id
1 'polypeptide(L)'
;VMACKPCPCRGLSPEEHLERWEWMLDGTYGEGEAVVRVKTDLTHPNPAVRDWPALRIIDPEKHPHPRPEVREKGYRVWPLYNFACGIDDHLMAISHIIRGKEHLVNEMRQRYLYAHLGWRYPEAIHYGRLKITGAILSKSKIVAGVQKGLYTGYDDVRLATLRALRRRGIMPEAIKRLMLDIGPKAADITISWENLYAINRKVIDPVANRYFFVWDPVRLTVLGCPKEMYVAELPLHPDRPDRGLRRLEVACQGGVAKLLVSGPDAASMEPGQLVRLIGLFNVEVLEVSEHEVKAQFHSEPHHIAREGKAPFIHWLPVESNIEVEVLRPDGSVTGLGEPGLAREGVGSLVQLVRYGFGRIDAVGEGFARICYAHD
;
A
#
# COMPACT_ATOMS: atom_id res chain seq x y z
N VAL A 1 29.87 22.87 -25.91
CA VAL A 1 30.93 22.66 -24.88
C VAL A 1 30.48 23.34 -23.61
N MET A 2 30.09 22.60 -22.56
CA MET A 2 29.78 23.22 -21.27
C MET A 2 31.06 23.88 -20.75
N ALA A 3 31.05 25.21 -20.66
CA ALA A 3 32.23 26.00 -20.37
C ALA A 3 32.92 25.55 -19.07
N CYS A 4 34.20 25.18 -19.15
CA CYS A 4 35.07 24.90 -18.00
C CYS A 4 35.62 26.21 -17.40
N LYS A 5 34.88 27.32 -17.51
CA LYS A 5 35.34 28.66 -17.15
C LYS A 5 35.15 28.87 -15.64
N PRO A 6 36.19 29.27 -14.90
CA PRO A 6 36.05 29.58 -13.48
C PRO A 6 35.13 30.79 -13.25
N CYS A 7 34.46 30.83 -12.09
CA CYS A 7 33.88 32.08 -11.57
C CYS A 7 35.00 33.13 -11.43
N PRO A 8 34.75 34.42 -11.68
CA PRO A 8 35.70 35.49 -11.34
C PRO A 8 36.15 35.41 -9.87
N CYS A 9 35.23 35.00 -8.99
CA CYS A 9 35.46 34.81 -7.57
C CYS A 9 36.34 33.60 -7.19
N ARG A 10 36.65 32.67 -8.10
CA ARG A 10 37.33 31.40 -7.76
C ARG A 10 38.81 31.60 -7.37
N GLY A 11 39.43 32.67 -7.87
CA GLY A 11 40.85 32.96 -7.70
C GLY A 11 41.16 33.92 -6.55
N LEU A 12 40.16 34.31 -5.76
CA LEU A 12 40.35 35.18 -4.60
C LEU A 12 41.18 34.48 -3.52
N SER A 13 41.80 35.29 -2.66
CA SER A 13 42.54 34.82 -1.51
C SER A 13 41.61 34.16 -0.47
N PRO A 14 42.12 33.27 0.40
CA PRO A 14 41.35 32.73 1.52
C PRO A 14 40.74 33.82 2.41
N GLU A 15 41.46 34.93 2.64
CA GLU A 15 41.03 36.05 3.47
C GLU A 15 39.80 36.74 2.88
N GLU A 16 39.81 37.04 1.58
CA GLU A 16 38.66 37.60 0.86
C GLU A 16 37.46 36.63 0.85
N HIS A 17 37.73 35.32 0.82
CA HIS A 17 36.68 34.31 0.89
C HIS A 17 36.03 34.24 2.28
N LEU A 18 36.82 34.40 3.36
CA LEU A 18 36.31 34.45 4.72
C LEU A 18 35.50 35.72 4.99
N GLU A 19 35.94 36.88 4.48
CA GLU A 19 35.16 38.11 4.56
C GLU A 19 33.80 37.96 3.88
N ARG A 20 33.78 37.40 2.66
CA ARG A 20 32.53 37.11 1.95
C ARG A 20 31.65 36.09 2.65
N TRP A 21 32.24 35.17 3.40
CA TRP A 21 31.49 34.23 4.22
C TRP A 21 30.78 34.94 5.38
N GLU A 22 31.44 35.88 6.06
CA GLU A 22 30.80 36.71 7.09
C GLU A 22 29.64 37.52 6.52
N TRP A 23 29.77 38.06 5.30
CA TRP A 23 28.66 38.74 4.60
C TRP A 23 27.45 37.82 4.32
N MET A 24 27.67 36.51 4.17
CA MET A 24 26.57 35.54 4.08
C MET A 24 25.89 35.33 5.44
N LEU A 25 26.62 35.46 6.54
CA LEU A 25 26.12 35.27 7.90
C LEU A 25 25.44 36.51 8.48
N ASP A 26 25.98 37.70 8.23
CA ASP A 26 25.58 38.95 8.89
C ASP A 26 24.34 39.63 8.28
N GLY A 27 23.95 39.27 7.06
CA GLY A 27 22.84 39.92 6.35
C GLY A 27 23.22 40.64 5.07
N THR A 28 24.50 40.92 4.85
CA THR A 28 25.01 41.72 3.72
C THR A 28 24.59 41.12 2.38
N TYR A 29 24.66 39.79 2.24
CA TYR A 29 24.05 39.09 1.12
C TYR A 29 22.64 38.59 1.44
N GLY A 30 21.72 38.78 0.49
CA GLY A 30 20.37 38.22 0.47
C GLY A 30 20.27 36.81 -0.10
N GLU A 31 19.07 36.24 -0.06
CA GLU A 31 18.79 34.92 -0.65
C GLU A 31 19.07 34.92 -2.15
N GLY A 32 19.86 33.95 -2.61
CA GLY A 32 20.24 33.79 -4.02
C GLY A 32 21.44 34.64 -4.48
N GLU A 33 21.92 35.58 -3.66
CA GLU A 33 23.02 36.49 -4.04
C GLU A 33 24.40 35.86 -3.90
N ALA A 34 24.58 34.93 -2.95
CA ALA A 34 25.84 34.25 -2.71
C ALA A 34 25.64 32.76 -2.36
N VAL A 35 26.63 31.95 -2.74
CA VAL A 35 26.71 30.52 -2.44
C VAL A 35 28.16 30.12 -2.14
N VAL A 36 28.35 29.20 -1.21
CA VAL A 36 29.66 28.55 -1.01
C VAL A 36 29.76 27.38 -1.97
N ARG A 37 30.90 27.23 -2.66
CA ARG A 37 31.16 26.13 -3.60
C ARG A 37 32.42 25.37 -3.19
N VAL A 38 32.40 24.05 -3.26
CA VAL A 38 33.61 23.24 -3.07
C VAL A 38 34.45 23.33 -4.33
N LYS A 39 35.66 23.85 -4.23
CA LYS A 39 36.60 23.93 -5.37
C LYS A 39 37.00 22.52 -5.82
N THR A 40 36.76 22.17 -7.07
CA THR A 40 37.10 20.88 -7.67
C THR A 40 37.83 21.07 -9.00
N ASP A 41 38.06 19.98 -9.72
CA ASP A 41 38.51 20.02 -11.11
C ASP A 41 37.40 20.56 -12.04
N LEU A 42 37.69 21.69 -12.71
CA LEU A 42 36.81 22.31 -13.70
C LEU A 42 36.77 21.56 -15.03
N THR A 43 37.74 20.69 -15.29
CA THR A 43 37.82 19.86 -16.49
C THR A 43 37.13 18.51 -16.33
N HIS A 44 36.66 18.19 -15.12
CA HIS A 44 36.00 16.93 -14.80
C HIS A 44 34.90 16.59 -15.83
N PRO A 45 34.86 15.38 -16.41
CA PRO A 45 33.96 15.05 -17.52
C PRO A 45 32.48 15.22 -17.16
N ASN A 46 32.13 15.01 -15.89
CA ASN A 46 30.80 15.28 -15.36
C ASN A 46 30.68 16.73 -14.85
N PRO A 47 29.87 17.60 -15.50
CA PRO A 47 29.70 19.00 -15.10
C PRO A 47 29.10 19.17 -13.70
N ALA A 48 28.31 18.20 -13.24
CA ALA A 48 27.71 18.23 -11.91
C ALA A 48 28.78 18.23 -10.81
N VAL A 49 29.96 17.66 -11.05
CA VAL A 49 31.06 17.60 -10.06
C VAL A 49 31.85 18.90 -10.02
N ARG A 50 31.78 19.74 -11.05
CA ARG A 50 32.61 20.94 -11.18
C ARG A 50 32.14 22.03 -10.22
N ASP A 51 33.03 22.41 -9.30
CA ASP A 51 32.83 23.46 -8.31
C ASP A 51 31.41 23.42 -7.72
N TRP A 52 30.97 22.31 -7.13
CA TRP A 52 29.56 22.14 -6.77
C TRP A 52 29.16 23.00 -5.54
N PRO A 53 27.91 23.51 -5.46
CA PRO A 53 27.47 24.35 -4.35
C PRO A 53 27.31 23.53 -3.07
N ALA A 54 27.92 23.99 -1.99
CA ALA A 54 27.90 23.37 -0.66
C ALA A 54 26.93 24.04 0.30
N LEU A 55 26.83 25.37 0.29
CA LEU A 55 25.93 26.12 1.17
C LEU A 55 25.23 27.24 0.41
N ARG A 56 24.01 27.59 0.86
CA ARG A 56 23.21 28.69 0.31
C ARG A 56 22.55 29.52 1.41
N ILE A 57 22.27 30.77 1.11
CA ILE A 57 21.46 31.64 1.96
C ILE A 57 19.98 31.29 1.78
N ILE A 58 19.24 31.25 2.89
CA ILE A 58 17.78 31.17 2.95
C ILE A 58 17.30 32.26 3.88
N ASP A 59 16.26 32.98 3.47
CA ASP A 59 15.57 33.96 4.29
C ASP A 59 14.80 33.24 5.43
N PRO A 60 15.24 33.38 6.70
CA PRO A 60 14.65 32.63 7.81
C PRO A 60 13.23 33.08 8.15
N GLU A 61 12.82 34.29 7.74
CA GLU A 61 11.46 34.80 7.95
C GLU A 61 10.49 34.25 6.90
N LYS A 62 10.91 34.19 5.63
CA LYS A 62 10.08 33.63 4.54
C LYS A 62 10.03 32.11 4.57
N HIS A 63 11.15 31.48 4.94
CA HIS A 63 11.33 30.04 4.90
C HIS A 63 11.88 29.51 6.24
N PRO A 64 11.13 29.68 7.34
CA PRO A 64 11.58 29.30 8.67
C PRO A 64 11.84 27.80 8.75
N HIS A 65 12.92 27.44 9.46
CA HIS A 65 13.22 26.03 9.72
C HIS A 65 12.09 25.39 10.55
N PRO A 66 11.65 24.16 10.23
CA PRO A 66 10.49 23.54 10.89
C PRO A 66 10.73 23.18 12.38
N ARG A 67 11.99 23.03 12.80
CA ARG A 67 12.36 22.78 14.21
C ARG A 67 12.46 24.10 15.00
N PRO A 68 11.63 24.34 16.03
CA PRO A 68 11.63 25.59 16.81
C PRO A 68 13.00 25.98 17.35
N GLU A 69 13.72 25.02 17.94
CA GLU A 69 15.03 25.21 18.57
C GLU A 69 16.15 25.59 17.58
N VAL A 70 15.92 25.34 16.29
CA VAL A 70 16.83 25.74 15.22
C VAL A 70 16.41 27.08 14.63
N ARG A 71 15.10 27.32 14.52
CA ARG A 71 14.53 28.60 14.09
C ARG A 71 14.91 29.73 15.05
N GLU A 72 14.85 29.50 16.36
CA GLU A 72 15.25 30.47 17.40
C GLU A 72 16.70 30.93 17.27
N LYS A 73 17.58 30.09 16.70
CA LYS A 73 18.98 30.43 16.46
C LYS A 73 19.19 31.33 15.24
N GLY A 74 18.15 31.56 14.43
CA GLY A 74 18.22 32.49 13.30
C GLY A 74 19.21 32.09 12.20
N TYR A 75 19.55 30.80 12.05
CA TYR A 75 20.47 30.37 11.00
C TYR A 75 19.93 30.69 9.61
N ARG A 76 20.71 31.42 8.81
CA ARG A 76 20.36 31.81 7.45
C ARG A 76 21.17 31.10 6.37
N VAL A 77 22.36 30.59 6.68
CA VAL A 77 23.18 29.86 5.71
C VAL A 77 23.06 28.35 5.96
N TRP A 78 22.55 27.63 4.95
CA TRP A 78 22.19 26.23 5.06
C TRP A 78 23.02 25.34 4.13
N PRO A 79 23.49 24.19 4.63
CA PRO A 79 24.21 23.25 3.79
C PRO A 79 23.26 22.56 2.80
N LEU A 80 23.78 22.28 1.61
CA LEU A 80 23.15 21.44 0.61
C LEU A 80 23.53 19.97 0.85
N TYR A 81 22.70 19.07 0.30
CA TYR A 81 22.77 17.62 0.53
C TYR A 81 24.20 17.04 0.54
N ASN A 82 25.02 17.33 -0.47
CA ASN A 82 26.36 16.72 -0.58
C ASN A 82 27.29 17.15 0.55
N PHE A 83 27.22 18.41 0.97
CA PHE A 83 28.02 18.91 2.08
C PHE A 83 27.51 18.34 3.40
N ALA A 84 26.21 18.50 3.68
CA ALA A 84 25.58 18.00 4.92
C ALA A 84 25.84 16.50 5.12
N CYS A 85 25.44 15.66 4.16
CA CYS A 85 25.61 14.22 4.27
C CYS A 85 27.09 13.82 4.36
N GLY A 86 28.00 14.50 3.65
CA GLY A 86 29.42 14.18 3.70
C GLY A 86 30.02 14.41 5.09
N ILE A 87 29.68 15.53 5.72
CA ILE A 87 30.09 15.86 7.09
C ILE A 87 29.45 14.89 8.09
N ASP A 88 28.14 14.67 7.99
CA ASP A 88 27.40 13.77 8.88
C ASP A 88 27.97 12.35 8.82
N ASP A 89 28.21 11.81 7.61
CA ASP A 89 28.77 10.46 7.43
C ASP A 89 30.12 10.32 8.15
N HIS A 90 30.97 11.35 8.10
CA HIS A 90 32.26 11.33 8.79
C HIS A 90 32.11 11.44 10.31
N LEU A 91 31.35 12.43 10.79
CA LEU A 91 31.17 12.68 12.22
C LEU A 91 30.43 11.54 12.93
N MET A 92 29.55 10.84 12.22
CA MET A 92 28.85 9.65 12.71
C MET A 92 29.65 8.35 12.50
N ALA A 93 30.88 8.44 12.00
CA ALA A 93 31.77 7.30 11.72
C ALA A 93 31.10 6.22 10.84
N ILE A 94 30.35 6.64 9.83
CA ILE A 94 29.71 5.73 8.88
C ILE A 94 30.79 4.93 8.15
N SER A 95 30.69 3.60 8.21
CA SER A 95 31.61 2.70 7.51
C SER A 95 31.13 2.35 6.11
N HIS A 96 29.81 2.23 5.93
CA HIS A 96 29.16 1.84 4.67
C HIS A 96 27.98 2.76 4.37
N ILE A 97 28.01 3.41 3.21
CA ILE A 97 26.93 4.25 2.68
C ILE A 97 26.12 3.39 1.71
N ILE A 98 24.87 3.09 2.04
CA ILE A 98 23.97 2.28 1.21
C ILE A 98 22.87 3.18 0.64
N ARG A 99 22.85 3.38 -0.68
CA ARG A 99 21.93 4.33 -1.32
C ARG A 99 21.61 3.99 -2.77
N GLY A 100 20.59 4.64 -3.33
CA GLY A 100 20.19 4.46 -4.73
C GLY A 100 21.29 4.89 -5.72
N LYS A 101 21.38 4.21 -6.87
CA LYS A 101 22.38 4.47 -7.93
C LYS A 101 22.36 5.90 -8.49
N GLU A 102 21.27 6.64 -8.32
CA GLU A 102 21.21 8.07 -8.63
C GLU A 102 22.21 8.93 -7.84
N HIS A 103 22.76 8.40 -6.74
CA HIS A 103 23.76 9.08 -5.92
C HIS A 103 25.21 8.79 -6.31
N LEU A 104 25.48 8.09 -7.42
CA LEU A 104 26.85 7.86 -7.91
C LEU A 104 27.63 9.18 -8.11
N VAL A 105 26.97 10.20 -8.67
CA VAL A 105 27.59 11.53 -8.85
C VAL A 105 27.82 12.25 -7.52
N ASN A 106 26.95 12.01 -6.53
CA ASN A 106 27.11 12.56 -5.19
C ASN A 106 28.34 11.97 -4.49
N GLU A 107 28.64 10.69 -4.72
CA GLU A 107 29.89 10.08 -4.24
C GLU A 107 31.11 10.82 -4.76
N MET A 108 31.16 11.08 -6.07
CA MET A 108 32.27 11.80 -6.70
C MET A 108 32.45 13.19 -6.07
N ARG A 109 31.34 13.91 -5.86
CA ARG A 109 31.34 15.24 -5.21
C ARG A 109 31.87 15.17 -3.78
N GLN A 110 31.39 14.22 -2.99
CA GLN A 110 31.76 14.08 -1.59
C GLN A 110 33.22 13.62 -1.41
N ARG A 111 33.76 12.83 -2.34
CA ARG A 111 35.19 12.45 -2.33
C ARG A 111 36.12 13.66 -2.44
N TYR A 112 35.77 14.71 -3.20
CA TYR A 112 36.53 15.97 -3.18
C TYR A 112 36.50 16.63 -1.81
N LEU A 113 35.33 16.71 -1.17
CA LEU A 113 35.19 17.27 0.17
C LEU A 113 36.04 16.51 1.19
N TYR A 114 36.00 15.18 1.17
CA TYR A 114 36.79 14.33 2.05
C TYR A 114 38.29 14.51 1.83
N ALA A 115 38.73 14.58 0.57
CA ALA A 115 40.14 14.82 0.24
C ALA A 115 40.64 16.15 0.82
N HIS A 116 39.85 17.23 0.71
CA HIS A 116 40.19 18.54 1.27
C HIS A 116 40.30 18.53 2.80
N LEU A 117 39.56 17.65 3.46
CA LEU A 117 39.55 17.52 4.92
C LEU A 117 40.52 16.44 5.43
N GLY A 118 41.25 15.78 4.54
CA GLY A 118 42.17 14.69 4.90
C GLY A 118 41.46 13.42 5.39
N TRP A 119 40.20 13.22 5.00
CA TRP A 119 39.37 12.11 5.46
C TRP A 119 39.35 10.96 4.45
N ARG A 120 39.16 9.75 4.96
CA ARG A 120 38.90 8.56 4.14
C ARG A 120 37.40 8.44 3.90
N TYR A 121 37.00 8.39 2.63
CA TYR A 121 35.59 8.21 2.27
C TYR A 121 35.13 6.77 2.59
N PRO A 122 33.92 6.58 3.19
CA PRO A 122 33.39 5.26 3.51
C PRO A 122 33.18 4.37 2.27
N GLU A 123 32.96 3.07 2.48
CA GLU A 123 32.56 2.20 1.38
C GLU A 123 31.15 2.58 0.91
N ALA A 124 30.95 2.75 -0.39
CA ALA A 124 29.65 3.14 -0.94
C ALA A 124 29.05 2.02 -1.80
N ILE A 125 27.87 1.55 -1.40
CA ILE A 125 27.12 0.50 -2.10
C ILE A 125 25.89 1.14 -2.74
N HIS A 126 25.82 1.04 -4.07
CA HIS A 126 24.75 1.64 -4.86
C HIS A 126 23.78 0.56 -5.37
N TYR A 127 22.51 0.67 -4.97
CA TYR A 127 21.45 -0.24 -5.42
C TYR A 127 20.54 0.43 -6.46
N GLY A 128 19.96 -0.38 -7.35
CA GLY A 128 19.05 0.07 -8.38
C GLY A 128 17.71 0.51 -7.82
N ARG A 129 16.98 1.30 -8.60
CA ARG A 129 15.69 1.83 -8.19
C ARG A 129 14.66 0.71 -8.12
N LEU A 130 13.87 0.75 -7.05
CA LEU A 130 12.70 -0.08 -6.88
C LEU A 130 11.48 0.59 -7.50
N LYS A 131 10.76 -0.15 -8.32
CA LYS A 131 9.47 0.21 -8.90
C LYS A 131 8.44 -0.84 -8.50
N ILE A 132 7.18 -0.46 -8.48
CA ILE A 132 6.07 -1.40 -8.33
C ILE A 132 5.18 -1.24 -9.56
N THR A 133 4.84 -2.34 -10.23
CA THR A 133 4.02 -2.32 -11.45
C THR A 133 2.69 -1.61 -11.18
N GLY A 134 2.33 -0.63 -12.02
CA GLY A 134 1.07 0.11 -11.88
C GLY A 134 0.99 1.07 -10.69
N ALA A 135 2.04 1.22 -9.87
CA ALA A 135 2.02 2.11 -8.71
C ALA A 135 2.85 3.38 -8.92
N ILE A 136 2.38 4.50 -8.38
CA ILE A 136 3.12 5.76 -8.34
C ILE A 136 3.91 5.84 -7.02
N LEU A 137 5.24 5.89 -7.12
CA LEU A 137 6.13 6.09 -5.95
C LEU A 137 6.69 7.52 -5.84
N SER A 138 6.47 8.36 -6.85
CA SER A 138 6.99 9.74 -6.87
C SER A 138 6.30 10.60 -5.81
N LYS A 139 7.08 11.10 -4.83
CA LYS A 139 6.59 12.02 -3.78
C LYS A 139 5.82 13.21 -4.37
N SER A 140 6.40 13.91 -5.35
CA SER A 140 5.76 15.11 -5.92
C SER A 140 4.42 14.79 -6.59
N LYS A 141 4.31 13.65 -7.28
CA LYS A 141 3.04 13.21 -7.89
C LYS A 141 1.99 12.87 -6.81
N ILE A 142 2.39 12.15 -5.76
CA ILE A 142 1.49 11.81 -4.65
C ILE A 142 1.02 13.07 -3.93
N VAL A 143 1.92 13.98 -3.58
CA VAL A 143 1.59 15.25 -2.93
C VAL A 143 0.62 16.08 -3.79
N ALA A 144 0.92 16.24 -5.08
CA ALA A 144 0.04 16.94 -6.00
C ALA A 144 -1.34 16.26 -6.13
N GLY A 145 -1.38 14.92 -6.12
CA GLY A 145 -2.62 14.15 -6.14
C GLY A 145 -3.47 14.36 -4.88
N VAL A 146 -2.85 14.36 -3.70
CA VAL A 146 -3.54 14.65 -2.44
C VAL A 146 -4.05 16.10 -2.41
N GLN A 147 -3.23 17.08 -2.81
CA GLN A 147 -3.62 18.49 -2.85
C GLN A 147 -4.78 18.76 -3.82
N LYS A 148 -4.84 18.02 -4.93
CA LYS A 148 -5.92 18.13 -5.92
C LYS A 148 -7.16 17.30 -5.57
N GLY A 149 -7.18 16.62 -4.41
CA GLY A 149 -8.28 15.73 -4.01
C GLY A 149 -8.39 14.44 -4.82
N LEU A 150 -7.41 14.11 -5.67
CA LEU A 150 -7.38 12.84 -6.40
C LEU A 150 -7.27 11.66 -5.42
N TYR A 151 -6.51 11.84 -4.33
CA TYR A 151 -6.38 10.89 -3.24
C TYR A 151 -6.97 11.49 -1.95
N THR A 152 -7.67 10.65 -1.18
CA THR A 152 -8.27 11.03 0.11
C THR A 152 -7.20 11.41 1.16
N GLY A 153 -5.98 10.90 0.99
CA GLY A 153 -4.84 11.18 1.85
C GLY A 153 -3.64 10.32 1.48
N TYR A 154 -2.60 10.34 2.32
CA TYR A 154 -1.40 9.51 2.11
C TYR A 154 -1.63 8.02 2.39
N ASP A 155 -2.75 7.65 2.99
CA ASP A 155 -3.20 6.29 3.28
C ASP A 155 -4.36 5.85 2.39
N ASP A 156 -4.60 6.57 1.29
CA ASP A 156 -5.54 6.16 0.25
C ASP A 156 -5.16 4.79 -0.33
N VAL A 157 -6.12 3.86 -0.45
CA VAL A 157 -5.89 2.46 -0.86
C VAL A 157 -5.28 2.31 -2.26
N ARG A 158 -5.34 3.35 -3.09
CA ARG A 158 -4.72 3.38 -4.42
C ARG A 158 -3.21 3.63 -4.39
N LEU A 159 -2.68 4.09 -3.27
CA LEU A 159 -1.26 4.41 -3.12
C LEU A 159 -0.46 3.18 -2.65
N ALA A 160 0.83 3.18 -2.96
CA ALA A 160 1.79 2.20 -2.46
C ALA A 160 2.62 2.75 -1.28
N THR A 161 2.08 3.71 -0.54
CA THR A 161 2.72 4.16 0.71
C THR A 161 2.59 3.06 1.77
N LEU A 162 3.51 3.02 2.73
CA LEU A 162 3.39 2.08 3.86
C LEU A 162 2.09 2.27 4.65
N ARG A 163 1.56 3.49 4.72
CA ARG A 163 0.26 3.75 5.36
C ARG A 163 -0.90 3.12 4.59
N ALA A 164 -0.93 3.26 3.26
CA ALA A 164 -1.95 2.67 2.40
C ALA A 164 -1.89 1.14 2.44
N LEU A 165 -0.69 0.57 2.31
CA LEU A 165 -0.46 -0.88 2.41
C LEU A 165 -0.94 -1.43 3.77
N ARG A 166 -0.60 -0.76 4.87
CA ARG A 166 -1.10 -1.12 6.21
C ARG A 166 -2.62 -1.02 6.30
N ARG A 167 -3.22 0.05 5.79
CA ARG A 167 -4.67 0.24 5.81
C ARG A 167 -5.41 -0.88 5.07
N ARG A 168 -4.84 -1.32 3.94
CA ARG A 168 -5.32 -2.48 3.15
C ARG A 168 -5.17 -3.83 3.83
N GLY A 169 -4.37 -3.97 4.89
CA GLY A 169 -4.07 -5.27 5.52
C GLY A 169 -2.87 -6.00 4.92
N ILE A 170 -1.96 -5.28 4.24
CA ILE A 170 -0.64 -5.80 3.90
C ILE A 170 0.25 -5.74 5.14
N MET A 171 0.70 -6.92 5.58
CA MET A 171 1.45 -7.09 6.82
C MET A 171 2.92 -6.69 6.66
N PRO A 172 3.54 -6.10 7.69
CA PRO A 172 4.94 -5.72 7.64
C PRO A 172 5.87 -6.92 7.39
N GLU A 173 5.51 -8.12 7.86
CA GLU A 173 6.23 -9.36 7.60
C GLU A 173 6.28 -9.69 6.11
N ALA A 174 5.19 -9.44 5.38
CA ALA A 174 5.13 -9.69 3.95
C ALA A 174 6.06 -8.74 3.17
N ILE A 175 6.06 -7.46 3.54
CA ILE A 175 6.95 -6.46 2.95
C ILE A 175 8.42 -6.81 3.25
N LYS A 176 8.75 -7.17 4.50
CA LYS A 176 10.11 -7.57 4.89
C LYS A 176 10.58 -8.78 4.11
N ARG A 177 9.78 -9.84 4.04
CA ARG A 177 10.10 -11.07 3.26
C ARG A 177 10.36 -10.73 1.80
N LEU A 178 9.48 -9.94 1.18
CA LEU A 178 9.68 -9.51 -0.21
C LEU A 178 10.99 -8.74 -0.40
N MET A 179 11.34 -7.82 0.51
CA MET A 179 12.60 -7.08 0.41
C MET A 179 13.83 -7.97 0.58
N LEU A 180 13.76 -8.97 1.49
CA LEU A 180 14.83 -9.93 1.71
C LEU A 180 15.02 -10.85 0.50
N ASP A 181 13.93 -11.32 -0.11
CA ASP A 181 13.96 -12.18 -1.31
C ASP A 181 14.57 -11.44 -2.51
N ILE A 182 14.29 -10.14 -2.63
CA ILE A 182 14.81 -9.31 -3.71
C ILE A 182 16.30 -9.00 -3.51
N GLY A 183 16.67 -8.59 -2.29
CA GLY A 183 18.02 -8.16 -1.93
C GLY A 183 18.50 -6.87 -2.62
N PRO A 184 19.62 -6.27 -2.16
CA PRO A 184 20.21 -5.14 -2.84
C PRO A 184 20.88 -5.60 -4.14
N LYS A 185 20.41 -5.10 -5.29
CA LYS A 185 21.04 -5.33 -6.60
C LYS A 185 21.35 -3.98 -7.24
N ALA A 186 22.41 -3.88 -8.03
CA ALA A 186 22.75 -2.66 -8.75
C ALA A 186 21.74 -2.33 -9.89
N ALA A 187 21.08 -3.36 -10.43
CA ALA A 187 20.06 -3.22 -11.45
C ALA A 187 18.73 -2.72 -10.86
N ASP A 188 17.96 -1.98 -11.67
CA ASP A 188 16.61 -1.56 -11.28
C ASP A 188 15.69 -2.78 -11.22
N ILE A 189 14.75 -2.76 -10.27
CA ILE A 189 13.84 -3.87 -10.01
C ILE A 189 12.41 -3.36 -10.06
N THR A 190 11.56 -4.07 -10.80
CA THR A 190 10.12 -3.85 -10.81
C THR A 190 9.45 -5.00 -10.07
N ILE A 191 8.74 -4.66 -9.00
CA ILE A 191 7.98 -5.58 -8.17
C ILE A 191 6.58 -5.75 -8.73
N SER A 192 6.14 -7.00 -8.85
CA SER A 192 4.77 -7.36 -9.16
C SER A 192 3.93 -7.39 -7.88
N TRP A 193 2.66 -6.99 -7.97
CA TRP A 193 1.75 -7.00 -6.82
C TRP A 193 1.43 -8.43 -6.36
N GLU A 194 1.38 -9.36 -7.32
CA GLU A 194 1.08 -10.77 -7.13
C GLU A 194 2.08 -11.43 -6.19
N ASN A 195 3.37 -11.09 -6.28
CA ASN A 195 4.39 -11.62 -5.38
C ASN A 195 4.16 -11.13 -3.94
N LEU A 196 3.85 -9.84 -3.76
CA LEU A 196 3.54 -9.30 -2.45
C LEU A 196 2.29 -9.94 -1.86
N TYR A 197 1.25 -10.12 -2.69
CA TYR A 197 -0.02 -10.71 -2.29
C TYR A 197 0.12 -12.19 -1.91
N ALA A 198 0.88 -12.97 -2.67
CA ALA A 198 1.15 -14.37 -2.36
C ALA A 198 1.87 -14.52 -1.01
N ILE A 199 2.83 -13.66 -0.71
CA ILE A 199 3.52 -13.65 0.59
C ILE A 199 2.55 -13.21 1.69
N ASN A 200 1.76 -12.16 1.46
CA ASN A 200 0.83 -11.63 2.44
C ASN A 200 -0.28 -12.63 2.78
N ARG A 201 -0.82 -13.35 1.79
CA ARG A 201 -1.81 -14.42 1.99
C ARG A 201 -1.33 -15.45 2.99
N LYS A 202 -0.07 -15.91 2.89
CA LYS A 202 0.53 -16.87 3.85
C LYS A 202 0.62 -16.32 5.28
N VAL A 203 0.62 -15.01 5.45
CA VAL A 203 0.67 -14.36 6.77
C VAL A 203 -0.73 -14.18 7.35
N ILE A 204 -1.70 -13.78 6.54
CA ILE A 204 -3.03 -13.40 7.01
C ILE A 204 -4.04 -14.56 7.03
N ASP A 205 -3.88 -15.56 6.16
CA ASP A 205 -4.80 -16.69 6.06
C ASP A 205 -4.97 -17.46 7.39
N PRO A 206 -3.91 -17.73 8.19
CA PRO A 206 -4.07 -18.43 9.47
C PRO A 206 -4.76 -17.63 10.58
N VAL A 207 -4.99 -16.32 10.38
CA VAL A 207 -5.49 -15.41 11.42
C VAL A 207 -6.80 -14.72 11.05
N ALA A 208 -7.18 -14.72 9.78
CA ALA A 208 -8.36 -14.03 9.29
C ALA A 208 -9.65 -14.79 9.62
N ASN A 209 -10.71 -14.12 10.06
CA ASN A 209 -12.03 -14.76 10.16
C ASN A 209 -12.72 -14.76 8.79
N ARG A 210 -13.52 -15.80 8.50
CA ARG A 210 -14.18 -16.03 7.22
C ARG A 210 -15.64 -15.61 7.29
N TYR A 211 -16.04 -14.76 6.35
CA TYR A 211 -17.41 -14.29 6.20
C TYR A 211 -17.84 -14.29 4.74
N PHE A 212 -19.13 -14.40 4.51
CA PHE A 212 -19.79 -14.21 3.24
C PHE A 212 -20.06 -12.73 3.03
N PHE A 213 -19.80 -12.30 1.80
CA PHE A 213 -20.10 -10.98 1.28
C PHE A 213 -20.65 -11.17 -0.12
N VAL A 214 -21.92 -10.80 -0.30
CA VAL A 214 -22.64 -10.89 -1.57
C VAL A 214 -22.67 -9.49 -2.17
N TRP A 215 -21.85 -9.27 -3.20
CA TRP A 215 -21.90 -8.07 -4.03
C TRP A 215 -22.85 -8.29 -5.20
N ASP A 216 -23.45 -7.21 -5.68
CA ASP A 216 -24.47 -7.26 -6.74
C ASP A 216 -25.55 -8.32 -6.46
N PRO A 217 -26.32 -8.17 -5.36
CA PRO A 217 -27.14 -9.24 -4.82
C PRO A 217 -28.28 -9.64 -5.76
N VAL A 218 -28.29 -10.90 -6.16
CA VAL A 218 -29.37 -11.52 -6.96
C VAL A 218 -30.18 -12.47 -6.07
N ARG A 219 -31.51 -12.45 -6.20
CA ARG A 219 -32.39 -13.33 -5.43
C ARG A 219 -32.28 -14.76 -5.94
N LEU A 220 -32.16 -15.71 -5.02
CA LEU A 220 -32.25 -17.15 -5.29
C LEU A 220 -33.47 -17.71 -4.55
N THR A 221 -34.48 -18.14 -5.31
CA THR A 221 -35.69 -18.77 -4.79
C THR A 221 -35.58 -20.28 -4.97
N VAL A 222 -35.51 -21.03 -3.87
CA VAL A 222 -35.39 -22.49 -3.88
C VAL A 222 -36.71 -23.13 -3.50
N LEU A 223 -37.28 -23.94 -4.39
CA LEU A 223 -38.55 -24.63 -4.23
C LEU A 223 -38.36 -26.05 -3.68
N GLY A 224 -39.37 -26.57 -2.98
CA GLY A 224 -39.40 -27.97 -2.55
C GLY A 224 -38.48 -28.29 -1.38
N CYS A 225 -38.15 -27.31 -0.55
CA CYS A 225 -37.39 -27.53 0.68
C CYS A 225 -38.19 -28.42 1.66
N PRO A 226 -37.65 -29.57 2.11
CA PRO A 226 -38.37 -30.50 2.98
C PRO A 226 -38.47 -30.06 4.45
N LYS A 227 -37.66 -29.09 4.89
CA LYS A 227 -37.68 -28.56 6.26
C LYS A 227 -38.17 -27.11 6.24
N GLU A 228 -38.87 -26.71 7.30
CA GLU A 228 -39.31 -25.32 7.53
C GLU A 228 -38.16 -24.38 7.91
N MET A 229 -37.05 -24.93 8.40
CA MET A 229 -35.89 -24.16 8.87
C MET A 229 -34.60 -24.92 8.62
N TYR A 230 -33.59 -24.21 8.12
CA TYR A 230 -32.21 -24.68 8.03
C TYR A 230 -31.28 -23.77 8.82
N VAL A 231 -30.29 -24.37 9.46
CA VAL A 231 -29.21 -23.67 10.16
C VAL A 231 -27.89 -24.13 9.55
N ALA A 232 -27.19 -23.22 8.87
CA ALA A 232 -25.84 -23.45 8.40
C ALA A 232 -24.84 -23.02 9.49
N GLU A 233 -24.21 -24.01 10.12
CA GLU A 233 -23.10 -23.78 11.05
C GLU A 233 -21.78 -23.89 10.30
N LEU A 234 -21.05 -22.77 10.24
CA LEU A 234 -19.79 -22.66 9.52
C LEU A 234 -18.69 -22.25 10.49
N PRO A 235 -17.47 -22.80 10.41
CA PRO A 235 -16.38 -22.32 11.23
C PRO A 235 -16.00 -20.89 10.84
N LEU A 236 -15.66 -20.06 11.83
CA LEU A 236 -15.06 -18.75 11.55
C LEU A 236 -13.70 -18.90 10.86
N HIS A 237 -13.02 -20.02 11.06
CA HIS A 237 -11.78 -20.37 10.37
C HIS A 237 -11.68 -21.90 10.24
N PRO A 238 -11.46 -22.46 9.03
CA PRO A 238 -11.43 -23.91 8.79
C PRO A 238 -10.48 -24.69 9.72
N ASP A 239 -9.25 -24.20 9.88
CA ASP A 239 -8.22 -24.87 10.69
C ASP A 239 -8.14 -24.41 12.16
N ARG A 240 -9.08 -23.57 12.62
CA ARG A 240 -9.03 -22.94 13.96
C ARG A 240 -10.37 -23.07 14.67
N PRO A 241 -10.71 -24.28 15.17
CA PRO A 241 -11.97 -24.53 15.86
C PRO A 241 -12.10 -23.71 17.15
N ASP A 242 -10.98 -23.29 17.75
CA ASP A 242 -10.92 -22.40 18.90
C ASP A 242 -11.60 -21.04 18.68
N ARG A 243 -11.75 -20.61 17.42
CA ARG A 243 -12.43 -19.35 17.06
C ARG A 243 -13.94 -19.46 17.07
N GLY A 244 -14.49 -20.67 17.16
CA GLY A 244 -15.92 -20.91 17.17
C GLY A 244 -16.57 -20.90 15.79
N LEU A 245 -17.90 -20.85 15.80
CA LEU A 245 -18.75 -21.00 14.64
C LEU A 245 -19.54 -19.71 14.37
N ARG A 246 -19.85 -19.46 13.11
CA ARG A 246 -20.86 -18.53 12.65
C ARG A 246 -22.09 -19.32 12.19
N ARG A 247 -23.27 -18.78 12.48
CA ARG A 247 -24.56 -19.42 12.21
C ARG A 247 -25.37 -18.56 11.26
N LEU A 248 -25.87 -19.16 10.19
CA LEU A 248 -26.77 -18.54 9.23
C LEU A 248 -28.08 -19.33 9.19
N GLU A 249 -29.17 -18.62 9.38
CA GLU A 249 -30.51 -19.19 9.53
C GLU A 249 -31.34 -18.92 8.28
N VAL A 250 -32.03 -19.94 7.77
CA VAL A 250 -32.84 -19.88 6.55
C VAL A 250 -34.21 -20.46 6.83
N ALA A 251 -35.22 -19.59 6.87
CA ALA A 251 -36.61 -20.01 6.94
C ALA A 251 -37.11 -20.43 5.54
N CYS A 252 -37.88 -21.51 5.51
CA CYS A 252 -38.47 -22.10 4.30
C CYS A 252 -39.99 -22.05 4.40
N GLN A 253 -40.59 -20.91 4.08
CA GLN A 253 -42.04 -20.74 4.19
C GLN A 253 -42.76 -21.51 3.07
N GLY A 254 -43.58 -22.50 3.44
CA GLY A 254 -44.32 -23.32 2.47
C GLY A 254 -43.40 -24.13 1.55
N GLY A 255 -42.25 -24.58 2.08
CA GLY A 255 -41.24 -25.31 1.30
C GLY A 255 -40.43 -24.43 0.34
N VAL A 256 -40.43 -23.11 0.52
CA VAL A 256 -39.67 -22.16 -0.31
C VAL A 256 -38.63 -21.41 0.52
N ALA A 257 -37.34 -21.56 0.18
CA ALA A 257 -36.27 -20.72 0.74
C ALA A 257 -36.00 -19.53 -0.18
N LYS A 258 -35.79 -18.34 0.41
CA LYS A 258 -35.35 -17.14 -0.31
C LYS A 258 -33.98 -16.72 0.19
N LEU A 259 -33.02 -16.64 -0.73
CA LEU A 259 -31.62 -16.36 -0.45
C LEU A 259 -31.09 -15.27 -1.38
N LEU A 260 -29.88 -14.80 -1.11
CA LEU A 260 -29.12 -13.89 -1.94
C LEU A 260 -27.79 -14.53 -2.35
N VAL A 261 -27.44 -14.39 -3.62
CA VAL A 261 -26.15 -14.86 -4.19
C VAL A 261 -25.48 -13.71 -4.94
N SER A 262 -24.17 -13.83 -5.18
CA SER A 262 -23.44 -12.79 -5.91
C SER A 262 -23.89 -12.73 -7.38
N GLY A 263 -23.93 -11.52 -7.94
CA GLY A 263 -24.29 -11.31 -9.35
C GLY A 263 -23.44 -12.17 -10.31
N PRO A 264 -22.10 -12.23 -10.14
CA PRO A 264 -21.26 -13.12 -10.95
C PRO A 264 -21.57 -14.60 -10.79
N ASP A 265 -21.92 -15.07 -9.59
CA ASP A 265 -22.33 -16.47 -9.41
C ASP A 265 -23.66 -16.72 -10.14
N ALA A 266 -24.67 -15.85 -9.98
CA ALA A 266 -25.94 -15.96 -10.67
C ALA A 266 -25.81 -15.92 -12.20
N ALA A 267 -24.99 -15.01 -12.73
CA ALA A 267 -24.74 -14.89 -14.17
C ALA A 267 -24.00 -16.10 -14.77
N SER A 268 -23.29 -16.87 -13.94
CA SER A 268 -22.61 -18.10 -14.35
C SER A 268 -23.49 -19.35 -14.27
N MET A 269 -24.73 -19.22 -13.76
CA MET A 269 -25.64 -20.35 -13.61
C MET A 269 -26.36 -20.70 -14.91
N GLU A 270 -26.63 -21.99 -15.10
CA GLU A 270 -27.38 -22.51 -16.25
C GLU A 270 -28.53 -23.42 -15.79
N PRO A 271 -29.70 -23.42 -16.46
CA PRO A 271 -30.76 -24.39 -16.17
C PRO A 271 -30.27 -25.85 -16.23
N GLY A 272 -30.69 -26.66 -15.26
CA GLY A 272 -30.24 -28.03 -15.05
C GLY A 272 -28.90 -28.16 -14.30
N GLN A 273 -28.23 -27.05 -13.99
CA GLN A 273 -26.95 -27.08 -13.27
C GLN A 273 -27.17 -27.38 -11.79
N LEU A 274 -26.39 -28.33 -11.26
CA LEU A 274 -26.27 -28.56 -9.83
C LEU A 274 -25.33 -27.53 -9.21
N VAL A 275 -25.76 -26.86 -8.13
CA VAL A 275 -24.99 -25.86 -7.39
C VAL A 275 -25.00 -26.17 -5.90
N ARG A 276 -23.85 -26.01 -5.22
CA ARG A 276 -23.76 -26.15 -3.77
C ARG A 276 -23.78 -24.79 -3.08
N LEU A 277 -24.75 -24.60 -2.19
CA LEU A 277 -24.74 -23.51 -1.22
C LEU A 277 -23.83 -23.90 -0.03
N ILE A 278 -22.71 -23.20 0.16
CA ILE A 278 -21.70 -23.54 1.17
C ILE A 278 -22.35 -23.63 2.55
N GLY A 279 -22.17 -24.76 3.25
CA GLY A 279 -22.74 -24.99 4.58
C GLY A 279 -24.24 -25.30 4.64
N LEU A 280 -24.97 -25.23 3.52
CA LEU A 280 -26.43 -25.39 3.49
C LEU A 280 -26.85 -26.69 2.76
N PHE A 281 -27.31 -26.60 1.52
CA PHE A 281 -27.74 -27.73 0.70
C PHE A 281 -27.36 -27.55 -0.78
N ASN A 282 -27.64 -28.56 -1.58
CA ASN A 282 -27.49 -28.56 -3.04
C ASN A 282 -28.82 -28.17 -3.69
N VAL A 283 -28.74 -27.41 -4.78
CA VAL A 283 -29.89 -26.99 -5.58
C VAL A 283 -29.65 -27.29 -7.05
N GLU A 284 -30.72 -27.59 -7.77
CA GLU A 284 -30.73 -27.67 -9.22
C GLU A 284 -31.35 -26.39 -9.79
N VAL A 285 -30.63 -25.69 -10.65
CA VAL A 285 -31.10 -24.44 -11.25
C VAL A 285 -32.22 -24.76 -12.25
N LEU A 286 -33.36 -24.07 -12.14
CA LEU A 286 -34.49 -24.23 -13.05
C LEU A 286 -34.55 -23.12 -14.09
N GLU A 287 -34.36 -21.88 -13.65
CA GLU A 287 -34.51 -20.68 -14.45
C GLU A 287 -33.55 -19.60 -13.96
N VAL A 288 -32.90 -18.90 -14.88
CA VAL A 288 -32.03 -17.76 -14.60
C VAL A 288 -32.60 -16.54 -15.32
N SER A 289 -32.92 -15.50 -14.56
CA SER A 289 -33.36 -14.21 -15.07
C SER A 289 -32.44 -13.10 -14.55
N GLU A 290 -32.64 -11.86 -15.03
CA GLU A 290 -31.78 -10.71 -14.70
C GLU A 290 -31.69 -10.43 -13.18
N HIS A 291 -32.74 -10.69 -12.42
CA HIS A 291 -32.81 -10.34 -10.99
C HIS A 291 -33.19 -11.50 -10.08
N GLU A 292 -33.46 -12.67 -10.64
CA GLU A 292 -33.87 -13.85 -9.89
C GLU A 292 -33.36 -15.13 -10.55
N VAL A 293 -32.79 -16.01 -9.73
CA VAL A 293 -32.57 -17.41 -10.05
C VAL A 293 -33.64 -18.23 -9.33
N LYS A 294 -34.36 -19.07 -10.07
CA LYS A 294 -35.22 -20.09 -9.48
C LYS A 294 -34.51 -21.43 -9.52
N ALA A 295 -34.55 -22.13 -8.41
CA ALA A 295 -33.93 -23.43 -8.26
C ALA A 295 -34.86 -24.38 -7.50
N GLN A 296 -34.59 -25.67 -7.59
CA GLN A 296 -35.24 -26.70 -6.80
C GLN A 296 -34.25 -27.27 -5.78
N PHE A 297 -34.74 -27.56 -4.58
CA PHE A 297 -33.98 -28.33 -3.60
C PHE A 297 -33.63 -29.69 -4.19
N HIS A 298 -32.35 -30.05 -4.16
CA HIS A 298 -31.87 -31.34 -4.66
C HIS A 298 -31.52 -32.30 -3.51
N SER A 299 -30.58 -31.91 -2.63
CA SER A 299 -30.14 -32.75 -1.51
C SER A 299 -29.29 -31.99 -0.48
N GLU A 300 -29.19 -32.47 0.76
CA GLU A 300 -28.36 -31.85 1.81
C GLU A 300 -26.87 -32.26 1.79
N PRO A 301 -26.49 -33.53 1.54
CA PRO A 301 -25.08 -33.94 1.66
C PRO A 301 -24.16 -33.26 0.63
N HIS A 302 -23.05 -32.68 1.10
CA HIS A 302 -22.11 -31.96 0.23
C HIS A 302 -21.30 -32.86 -0.72
N HIS A 303 -21.19 -34.17 -0.45
CA HIS A 303 -20.43 -35.10 -1.31
C HIS A 303 -21.09 -35.26 -2.69
N ILE A 304 -22.42 -35.16 -2.77
CA ILE A 304 -23.18 -35.21 -4.04
C ILE A 304 -22.72 -34.08 -4.98
N ALA A 305 -22.56 -32.87 -4.45
CA ALA A 305 -22.03 -31.75 -5.23
C ALA A 305 -20.56 -31.98 -5.67
N ARG A 306 -19.73 -32.63 -4.83
CA ARG A 306 -18.34 -32.93 -5.19
C ARG A 306 -18.26 -33.97 -6.31
N GLU A 307 -19.05 -35.03 -6.23
CA GLU A 307 -19.13 -36.08 -7.25
C GLU A 307 -19.66 -35.52 -8.58
N GLY A 308 -20.69 -34.68 -8.52
CA GLY A 308 -21.23 -33.95 -9.66
C GLY A 308 -20.37 -32.78 -10.16
N LYS A 309 -19.20 -32.51 -9.54
CA LYS A 309 -18.31 -31.36 -9.83
C LYS A 309 -19.05 -30.01 -9.85
N ALA A 310 -20.09 -29.89 -9.02
CA ALA A 310 -20.89 -28.69 -8.90
C ALA A 310 -20.08 -27.53 -8.28
N PRO A 311 -20.28 -26.28 -8.74
CA PRO A 311 -19.68 -25.11 -8.13
C PRO A 311 -20.20 -24.91 -6.69
N PHE A 312 -19.30 -24.49 -5.80
CA PHE A 312 -19.62 -24.12 -4.42
C PHE A 312 -19.73 -22.60 -4.32
N ILE A 313 -20.88 -22.11 -3.86
CA ILE A 313 -21.14 -20.67 -3.77
C ILE A 313 -21.49 -20.21 -2.37
N HIS A 314 -21.04 -18.99 -2.07
CA HIS A 314 -21.44 -18.29 -0.86
C HIS A 314 -22.80 -17.63 -1.11
N TRP A 315 -23.53 -17.38 -0.03
CA TRP A 315 -24.91 -16.92 -0.09
C TRP A 315 -25.22 -16.20 1.23
N LEU A 316 -26.31 -15.45 1.25
CA LEU A 316 -26.87 -14.87 2.46
C LEU A 316 -28.37 -15.16 2.55
N PRO A 317 -28.93 -15.27 3.77
CA PRO A 317 -30.37 -15.17 3.93
C PRO A 317 -30.86 -13.81 3.43
N VAL A 318 -32.14 -13.67 3.09
CA VAL A 318 -32.70 -12.36 2.68
C VAL A 318 -32.78 -11.35 3.83
N GLU A 319 -32.87 -11.85 5.06
CA GLU A 319 -32.98 -11.05 6.28
C GLU A 319 -31.68 -11.09 7.08
N SER A 320 -31.54 -10.17 8.05
CA SER A 320 -30.42 -10.15 9.00
C SER A 320 -29.04 -10.00 8.35
N ASN A 321 -28.92 -9.09 7.37
CA ASN A 321 -27.66 -8.72 6.72
C ASN A 321 -27.22 -7.32 7.14
N ILE A 322 -25.96 -7.00 6.92
CA ILE A 322 -25.42 -5.65 7.04
C ILE A 322 -24.94 -5.13 5.68
N GLU A 323 -24.91 -3.81 5.52
CA GLU A 323 -24.28 -3.18 4.38
C GLU A 323 -22.76 -3.31 4.49
N VAL A 324 -22.12 -3.70 3.39
CA VAL A 324 -20.66 -3.82 3.32
C VAL A 324 -20.12 -3.02 2.15
N GLU A 325 -19.17 -2.14 2.44
CA GLU A 325 -18.38 -1.41 1.46
C GLU A 325 -16.95 -1.95 1.42
N VAL A 326 -16.53 -2.45 0.27
CA VAL A 326 -15.16 -2.92 0.05
C VAL A 326 -14.40 -1.91 -0.80
N LEU A 327 -13.44 -1.20 -0.18
CA LEU A 327 -12.57 -0.24 -0.84
C LEU A 327 -11.42 -0.97 -1.54
N ARG A 328 -11.32 -0.82 -2.87
CA ARG A 328 -10.23 -1.39 -3.67
C ARG A 328 -9.46 -0.31 -4.45
N PRO A 329 -8.23 -0.60 -4.89
CA PRO A 329 -7.48 0.32 -5.75
C PRO A 329 -8.15 0.62 -7.11
N ASP A 330 -8.96 -0.30 -7.61
CA ASP A 330 -9.67 -0.22 -8.90
C ASP A 330 -11.12 0.27 -8.78
N GLY A 331 -11.65 0.44 -7.56
CA GLY A 331 -13.00 0.95 -7.31
C GLY A 331 -13.61 0.40 -6.03
N SER A 332 -14.55 1.11 -5.44
CA SER A 332 -15.33 0.59 -4.31
C SER A 332 -16.43 -0.35 -4.80
N VAL A 333 -16.62 -1.48 -4.12
CA VAL A 333 -17.72 -2.42 -4.37
C VAL A 333 -18.60 -2.47 -3.13
N THR A 334 -19.91 -2.32 -3.30
CA THR A 334 -20.89 -2.40 -2.23
C THR A 334 -21.73 -3.66 -2.33
N GLY A 335 -22.24 -4.14 -1.22
CA GLY A 335 -23.08 -5.33 -1.16
C GLY A 335 -23.59 -5.60 0.25
N LEU A 336 -24.02 -6.83 0.48
CA LEU A 336 -24.50 -7.30 1.76
C LEU A 336 -23.53 -8.31 2.35
N GLY A 337 -23.40 -8.33 3.68
CA GLY A 337 -22.54 -9.26 4.38
C GLY A 337 -23.15 -9.79 5.67
N GLU A 338 -22.49 -10.79 6.23
CA GLU A 338 -22.88 -11.35 7.53
C GLU A 338 -22.75 -10.30 8.65
N PRO A 339 -23.69 -10.24 9.61
CA PRO A 339 -23.61 -9.34 10.76
C PRO A 339 -22.36 -9.49 11.61
N GLY A 340 -21.71 -10.66 11.56
CA GLY A 340 -20.42 -10.90 12.22
C GLY A 340 -19.34 -9.91 11.81
N LEU A 341 -19.38 -9.39 10.56
CA LEU A 341 -18.43 -8.39 10.08
C LEU A 341 -18.49 -7.07 10.88
N ALA A 342 -19.67 -6.66 11.35
CA ALA A 342 -19.81 -5.46 12.18
C ALA A 342 -19.36 -5.68 13.64
N ARG A 343 -19.16 -6.94 14.04
CA ARG A 343 -18.65 -7.31 15.38
C ARG A 343 -17.13 -7.45 15.41
N GLU A 344 -16.49 -7.49 14.24
CA GLU A 344 -15.03 -7.45 14.14
C GLU A 344 -14.50 -6.09 14.59
N GLY A 345 -13.34 -6.09 15.26
CA GLY A 345 -12.67 -4.85 15.64
C GLY A 345 -12.10 -4.12 14.42
N VAL A 346 -12.10 -2.78 14.44
CA VAL A 346 -11.39 -1.99 13.43
C VAL A 346 -9.92 -2.42 13.38
N GLY A 347 -9.46 -2.79 12.20
CA GLY A 347 -8.13 -3.31 11.94
C GLY A 347 -8.00 -4.83 11.94
N SER A 348 -9.08 -5.56 12.24
CA SER A 348 -9.11 -7.03 12.12
C SER A 348 -8.95 -7.44 10.66
N LEU A 349 -8.28 -8.58 10.45
CA LEU A 349 -8.11 -9.19 9.14
C LEU A 349 -9.25 -10.18 8.91
N VAL A 350 -9.86 -10.10 7.74
CA VAL A 350 -10.98 -10.96 7.35
C VAL A 350 -10.76 -11.51 5.95
N GLN A 351 -11.33 -12.70 5.72
CA GLN A 351 -11.49 -13.26 4.39
C GLN A 351 -12.97 -13.21 4.03
N LEU A 352 -13.27 -12.47 2.97
CA LEU A 352 -14.54 -12.56 2.26
C LEU A 352 -14.47 -13.79 1.37
N VAL A 353 -15.19 -14.85 1.74
CA VAL A 353 -15.09 -16.17 1.10
C VAL A 353 -15.39 -16.04 -0.39
N ARG A 354 -14.49 -16.57 -1.23
CA ARG A 354 -14.54 -16.46 -2.70
C ARG A 354 -14.44 -15.04 -3.28
N TYR A 355 -14.13 -14.03 -2.46
CA TYR A 355 -13.89 -12.66 -2.90
C TYR A 355 -12.45 -12.19 -2.65
N GLY A 356 -11.91 -12.49 -1.46
CA GLY A 356 -10.52 -12.19 -1.11
C GLY A 356 -10.34 -11.78 0.34
N PHE A 357 -9.16 -11.29 0.66
CA PHE A 357 -8.78 -10.82 1.98
C PHE A 357 -8.86 -9.30 2.09
N GLY A 358 -9.13 -8.83 3.30
CA GLY A 358 -9.14 -7.41 3.62
C GLY A 358 -8.97 -7.13 5.10
N ARG A 359 -8.95 -5.84 5.42
CA ARG A 359 -8.86 -5.32 6.78
C ARG A 359 -10.07 -4.46 7.07
N ILE A 360 -10.72 -4.67 8.22
CA ILE A 360 -11.82 -3.84 8.69
C ILE A 360 -11.31 -2.40 8.87
N ASP A 361 -11.90 -1.45 8.14
CA ASP A 361 -11.52 -0.03 8.16
C ASP A 361 -12.49 0.78 9.03
N ALA A 362 -13.78 0.40 9.03
CA ALA A 362 -14.80 0.96 9.91
C ALA A 362 -15.92 -0.06 10.16
N VAL A 363 -16.59 0.05 11.30
CA VAL A 363 -17.83 -0.68 11.62
C VAL A 363 -18.84 0.28 12.22
N GLY A 364 -20.12 0.01 12.02
CA GLY A 364 -21.24 0.77 12.56
C GLY A 364 -22.48 -0.11 12.74
N GLU A 365 -23.57 0.48 13.19
CA GLU A 365 -24.85 -0.22 13.29
C GLU A 365 -25.32 -0.61 11.88
N GLY A 366 -25.38 -1.91 11.58
CA GLY A 366 -25.78 -2.40 10.27
C GLY A 366 -24.77 -2.17 9.14
N PHE A 367 -23.51 -1.82 9.44
CA PHE A 367 -22.53 -1.43 8.43
C PHE A 367 -21.10 -1.92 8.74
N ALA A 368 -20.37 -2.32 7.70
CA ALA A 368 -18.92 -2.52 7.77
C ALA A 368 -18.21 -2.00 6.50
N ARG A 369 -17.08 -1.34 6.68
CA ARG A 369 -16.15 -0.97 5.60
C ARG A 369 -14.89 -1.80 5.70
N ILE A 370 -14.45 -2.33 4.56
CA ILE A 370 -13.28 -3.19 4.45
C ILE A 370 -12.33 -2.60 3.41
N CYS A 371 -11.05 -2.46 3.73
CA CYS A 371 -10.04 -2.20 2.72
C CYS A 371 -9.51 -3.51 2.17
N TYR A 372 -9.63 -3.70 0.86
CA TYR A 372 -9.20 -4.91 0.17
C TYR A 372 -7.67 -5.01 0.12
N ALA A 373 -7.15 -6.18 0.51
CA ALA A 373 -5.74 -6.51 0.44
C ALA A 373 -5.42 -7.07 -0.94
N HIS A 374 -5.93 -8.27 -1.20
CA HIS A 374 -5.73 -9.12 -2.37
C HIS A 374 -6.67 -10.33 -2.28
N ASP A 375 -6.77 -11.11 -3.35
CA ASP A 375 -7.55 -12.35 -3.40
C ASP A 375 -6.91 -13.47 -2.58
#